data_AF-A0A7V1PVC3-F1
#
_entry.id   AF-A0A7V1PVC3-F1
#
_cell.length_a   1.000
_cell.length_b   1.000
_cell.length_c   1.000
_cell.angle_alpha   90.00
_cell.angle_beta   90.00
_cell.angle_gamma   90.00
#
_symmetry.space_group_name_H-M   'P 1'
#
loop_
_entity.id
_entity.type
_entity.pdbx_description
1 polymer ?
#
loop_
_entity_poly.entity_id
_entity_poly.type
_entity_poly.pdbx_seq_one_letter_code
_entity_poly.pdbx_strand_id
1 'polypeptide(L)'
;STETPGLGDKIITDAKFLSNFAHLDVSLDESGERLKAPITLIKGPRENDHQISAITGATISSRAVTRMIARSTAINIPLIYKNLKVLEEAGNE
;
A
#
# COMPACT_ATOMS: atom_id res chain seq x y z
N SER A 1 22.27 -0.66 0.81
CA SER A 1 21.14 -0.43 -0.12
C SER A 1 21.54 -0.80 -1.53
N THR A 2 20.68 -1.50 -2.26
CA THR A 2 20.87 -1.92 -3.67
C THR A 2 20.23 -0.93 -4.66
N GLU A 3 19.98 0.31 -4.22
CA GLU A 3 19.46 1.39 -5.05
C GLU A 3 20.51 2.49 -5.18
N THR A 4 20.38 3.34 -6.22
CA THR A 4 21.25 4.50 -6.41
C THR A 4 21.23 5.37 -5.14
N PRO A 5 22.37 5.54 -4.45
CA PRO A 5 22.44 6.27 -3.20
C PRO A 5 21.77 7.64 -3.32
N GLY A 6 20.83 7.91 -2.42
CA GLY A 6 20.14 9.20 -2.32
C GLY A 6 18.89 9.38 -3.20
N LEU A 7 18.55 8.44 -4.10
CA LEU A 7 17.31 8.54 -4.89
C LEU A 7 16.29 7.48 -4.48
N GLY A 8 16.69 6.21 -4.50
CA GLY A 8 15.81 5.11 -4.14
C GLY A 8 15.57 5.00 -2.63
N ASP A 9 16.62 5.20 -1.81
CA ASP A 9 16.55 5.14 -0.34
C ASP A 9 15.52 6.11 0.26
N LYS A 10 15.11 7.14 -0.49
CA LYS A 10 14.08 8.09 -0.06
C LYS A 10 12.73 7.41 0.23
N ILE A 11 12.44 6.23 -0.33
CA ILE A 11 11.24 5.46 0.03
C ILE A 11 11.20 5.09 1.52
N ILE A 12 12.36 5.10 2.20
CA ILE A 12 12.52 4.73 3.61
C ILE A 12 12.47 5.98 4.50
N THR A 13 12.99 7.11 4.04
CA THR A 13 13.21 8.31 4.89
C THR A 13 12.32 9.50 4.56
N ASP A 14 11.71 9.56 3.37
CA ASP A 14 10.88 10.70 2.97
C ASP A 14 9.54 10.68 3.71
N ALA A 15 9.39 11.58 4.68
CA ALA A 15 8.20 11.64 5.53
C ALA A 15 6.89 11.84 4.74
N LYS A 16 6.92 12.57 3.61
CA LYS A 16 5.73 12.74 2.77
C LYS A 16 5.37 11.44 2.08
N PHE A 17 6.37 10.71 1.57
CA PHE A 17 6.15 9.39 0.98
C PHE A 17 5.60 8.40 2.01
N LEU A 18 6.19 8.35 3.21
CA LEU A 18 5.74 7.47 4.29
C LEU A 18 4.30 7.77 4.73
N SER A 19 3.89 9.05 4.70
CA SER A 19 2.53 9.46 5.07
C SER A 19 1.44 8.86 4.16
N ASN A 20 1.78 8.44 2.94
CA ASN A 20 0.82 7.74 2.07
C ASN A 20 0.27 6.46 2.71
N PHE A 21 1.04 5.80 3.58
CA PHE A 21 0.70 4.48 4.13
C PHE A 21 -0.10 4.55 5.44
N ALA A 22 -0.11 5.68 6.14
CA ALA A 22 -0.80 5.83 7.42
C ALA A 22 -2.33 5.76 7.29
N HIS A 23 -2.87 6.22 6.16
CA HIS A 23 -4.31 6.25 5.87
C HIS A 23 -4.61 5.66 4.49
N LEU A 24 -3.89 4.61 4.10
CA LEU A 24 -4.13 3.95 2.81
C LEU A 24 -5.39 3.09 2.90
N ASP A 25 -6.42 3.47 2.15
CA ASP A 25 -7.68 2.73 2.10
C ASP A 25 -7.48 1.41 1.35
N VAL A 26 -7.71 0.33 2.07
CA VAL A 26 -7.70 -1.06 1.60
C VAL A 26 -9.03 -1.74 1.89
N SER A 27 -10.10 -0.97 2.06
CA SER A 27 -11.44 -1.49 2.30
C SER A 27 -11.87 -2.41 1.17
N LEU A 28 -12.60 -3.47 1.50
CA LEU A 28 -13.19 -4.37 0.53
C LEU A 28 -14.46 -3.75 -0.07
N ASP A 29 -14.85 -4.22 -1.25
CA ASP A 29 -16.15 -3.91 -1.82
C ASP A 29 -17.29 -4.65 -1.09
N GLU A 30 -18.53 -4.43 -1.54
CA GLU A 30 -19.71 -5.02 -0.91
C GLU A 30 -19.71 -6.55 -0.91
N SER A 31 -18.95 -7.20 -1.81
CA SER A 31 -18.82 -8.66 -1.84
C SER A 31 -17.84 -9.19 -0.81
N GLY A 32 -16.92 -8.34 -0.31
CA GLY A 32 -15.82 -8.78 0.56
C GLY A 32 -14.73 -9.58 -0.16
N GLU A 33 -14.78 -9.72 -1.49
CA GLU A 33 -13.85 -10.57 -2.26
C GLU A 33 -12.65 -9.81 -2.83
N ARG A 34 -12.77 -8.49 -2.95
CA ARG A 34 -11.74 -7.62 -3.55
C ARG A 34 -11.76 -6.23 -2.92
N LEU A 35 -10.67 -5.50 -3.09
CA LEU A 35 -10.60 -4.11 -2.68
C LEU A 35 -11.65 -3.26 -3.42
N LYS A 36 -12.25 -2.31 -2.70
CA LYS A 36 -13.19 -1.32 -3.22
C LYS A 36 -12.55 -0.46 -4.32
N ALA A 37 -11.27 -0.13 -4.16
CA ALA A 37 -10.47 0.56 -5.17
C ALA A 37 -9.06 -0.03 -5.22
N PRO A 38 -8.46 -0.16 -6.42
CA PRO A 38 -7.07 -0.59 -6.54
C PRO A 38 -6.11 0.49 -6.05
N ILE A 39 -5.01 0.07 -5.43
CA ILE A 39 -3.97 1.01 -5.03
C ILE A 39 -3.22 1.51 -6.27
N THR A 40 -3.14 2.83 -6.43
CA THR A 40 -2.55 3.46 -7.63
C THR A 40 -1.42 4.43 -7.28
N LEU A 41 -0.49 4.63 -8.21
CA LEU A 41 0.57 5.62 -8.08
C LEU A 41 0.17 6.88 -8.86
N ILE A 42 0.30 8.05 -8.23
CA ILE A 42 0.14 9.34 -8.90
C ILE A 42 1.43 10.16 -8.81
N LYS A 43 1.56 11.16 -9.69
CA LYS A 43 2.59 12.19 -9.59
C LYS A 43 1.92 13.49 -9.17
N GLY A 44 2.11 13.90 -7.92
CA GLY A 44 1.44 15.08 -7.37
C GLY A 44 0.73 14.78 -6.05
N PRO A 45 0.00 15.76 -5.50
CA PRO A 45 -0.71 15.59 -4.24
C PRO A 45 -1.79 14.51 -4.37
N ARG A 46 -1.94 13.72 -3.31
CA ARG A 46 -2.94 12.65 -3.19
C ARG A 46 -4.35 13.25 -3.25
N GLU A 47 -5.19 12.68 -4.12
CA GLU A 47 -6.59 13.07 -4.27
C GLU A 47 -7.53 12.07 -3.61
N ASN A 48 -7.11 10.80 -3.50
CA ASN A 48 -7.93 9.72 -2.96
C ASN A 48 -7.14 8.82 -2.02
N ASP A 49 -7.87 8.15 -1.11
CA ASP A 49 -7.26 7.33 -0.08
C ASP A 49 -6.67 5.99 -0.57
N HIS A 50 -6.86 5.60 -1.82
CA HIS A 50 -6.17 4.44 -2.41
C HIS A 50 -4.94 4.84 -3.25
N GLN A 51 -4.58 6.13 -3.28
CA GLN A 51 -3.45 6.63 -4.07
C GLN A 51 -2.18 6.78 -3.24
N ILE A 52 -1.03 6.52 -3.88
CA ILE A 52 0.31 6.80 -3.37
C ILE A 52 0.93 7.90 -4.22
N SER A 53 1.32 9.01 -3.58
CA SER A 53 2.07 10.08 -4.22
C SER A 53 3.53 9.69 -4.41
N ALA A 54 4.02 9.78 -5.65
CA ALA A 54 5.41 9.50 -5.98
C ALA A 54 6.38 10.56 -5.44
N ILE A 55 7.58 10.14 -5.08
CA ILE A 55 8.69 11.06 -4.79
C ILE A 55 9.20 11.63 -6.11
N THR A 56 9.27 12.97 -6.20
CA THR A 56 9.88 13.66 -7.35
C THR A 56 11.33 13.23 -7.51
N GLY A 57 11.69 12.80 -8.73
CA GLY A 57 13.03 12.26 -9.03
C GLY A 57 13.19 10.76 -8.72
N ALA A 58 12.35 10.15 -7.89
CA ALA A 58 12.44 8.73 -7.52
C ALA A 58 11.19 7.92 -7.95
N THR A 59 10.67 8.21 -9.15
CA THR A 59 9.42 7.59 -9.65
C THR A 59 9.54 6.07 -9.85
N ILE A 60 10.72 5.56 -10.21
CA ILE A 60 10.91 4.11 -10.42
C ILE A 60 10.77 3.36 -9.10
N SER A 61 11.49 3.77 -8.05
CA SER A 61 11.38 3.18 -6.71
C SER A 61 9.97 3.37 -6.12
N SER A 62 9.39 4.57 -6.26
CA SER A 62 7.99 4.82 -5.85
C SER A 62 7.02 3.83 -6.52
N ARG A 63 7.15 3.61 -7.83
CA ARG A 63 6.31 2.67 -8.59
C ARG A 63 6.54 1.22 -8.16
N ALA A 64 7.78 0.84 -7.87
CA ALA A 64 8.08 -0.51 -7.39
C ALA A 64 7.34 -0.79 -6.07
N VAL A 65 7.46 0.12 -5.09
CA VAL A 65 6.77 0.00 -3.80
C VAL A 65 5.26 -0.04 -3.98
N THR A 66 4.68 0.90 -4.75
CA THR A 66 3.23 0.91 -5.00
C THR A 66 2.74 -0.40 -5.62
N ARG A 67 3.48 -0.97 -6.58
CA ARG A 67 3.12 -2.27 -7.18
C ARG A 67 3.19 -3.42 -6.18
N MET A 68 4.19 -3.43 -5.31
CA MET A 68 4.31 -4.46 -4.26
C MET A 68 3.12 -4.39 -3.30
N ILE A 69 2.79 -3.19 -2.82
CA ILE A 69 1.65 -2.98 -1.93
C ILE A 69 0.33 -3.35 -2.63
N ALA A 70 0.09 -2.83 -3.84
CA ALA A 70 -1.15 -3.11 -4.59
C ALA A 70 -1.38 -4.62 -4.83
N ARG A 71 -0.33 -5.37 -5.14
CA ARG A 71 -0.42 -6.83 -5.33
C ARG A 71 -0.65 -7.55 -4.01
N SER A 72 0.10 -7.18 -2.97
CA SER A 72 -0.01 -7.79 -1.65
C SER A 72 -1.40 -7.60 -1.08
N THR A 73 -1.94 -6.37 -1.10
CA THR A 73 -3.24 -6.07 -0.50
C THR A 73 -4.40 -6.69 -1.28
N ALA A 74 -4.32 -6.74 -2.61
CA ALA A 74 -5.33 -7.38 -3.43
C ALA A 74 -5.51 -8.88 -3.12
N ILE A 75 -4.47 -9.54 -2.60
CA ILE A 75 -4.51 -10.96 -2.22
C ILE A 75 -4.79 -11.11 -0.73
N ASN A 76 -4.02 -10.42 0.10
CA ASN A 76 -3.98 -10.67 1.54
C ASN A 76 -5.19 -10.09 2.26
N ILE A 77 -5.72 -8.93 1.86
CA ILE A 77 -6.84 -8.31 2.58
C ILE A 77 -8.12 -9.16 2.46
N PRO A 78 -8.56 -9.60 1.27
CA PRO A 78 -9.70 -10.51 1.17
C PRO A 78 -9.47 -11.83 1.93
N LEU A 79 -8.25 -12.37 1.87
CA LEU A 79 -7.90 -13.61 2.56
C LEU A 79 -7.99 -13.45 4.08
N ILE A 80 -7.43 -12.38 4.63
CA ILE A 80 -7.50 -12.08 6.07
C ILE A 80 -8.95 -11.91 6.50
N TYR A 81 -9.73 -11.10 5.75
CA TYR A 81 -11.13 -10.85 6.09
C TYR A 81 -11.97 -12.13 6.08
N LYS A 82 -11.79 -12.99 5.06
CA LYS A 82 -12.47 -14.29 4.97
C LYS A 82 -12.15 -15.21 6.16
N ASN A 83 -10.95 -15.11 6.71
CA ASN A 83 -10.49 -15.97 7.81
C ASN A 83 -10.48 -15.25 9.16
N LEU A 84 -11.05 -14.05 9.27
CA LEU A 84 -10.91 -13.19 10.44
C LEU A 84 -11.31 -13.91 11.73
N LYS A 85 -12.45 -14.61 11.70
CA LYS A 85 -12.92 -15.39 12.86
C LYS A 85 -11.90 -16.45 13.33
N VAL A 86 -11.30 -17.18 12.40
CA VAL A 86 -10.29 -18.21 12.73
C VAL A 86 -9.02 -17.56 13.30
N LEU A 87 -8.62 -16.41 12.76
CA LEU A 87 -7.45 -15.66 13.23
C LEU A 87 -7.67 -15.07 14.64
N GLU A 88 -8.88 -14.60 14.93
CA GLU A 88 -9.26 -14.11 16.26
C GLU A 88 -9.28 -15.23 17.30
N GLU A 89 -9.84 -16.40 16.95
CA GLU A 89 -9.88 -17.56 17.84
C GLU A 89 -8.45 -18.05 18.17
N ALA A 90 -7.56 -18.17 17.18
CA ALA A 90 -6.18 -18.59 17.38
C ALA A 90 -5.29 -17.57 18.11
N GLY A 91 -5.64 -16.28 18.08
CA GLY A 91 -4.90 -15.22 18.79
C GLY A 91 -5.27 -15.08 20.27
N ASN A 92 -6.35 -15.73 20.70
CA ASN A 92 -6.85 -15.72 22.07
C ASN A 92 -6.42 -16.96 22.87
N GLU A 93 -5.65 -17.87 22.27
CA GLU A 93 -4.99 -19.03 22.90
C GLU A 93 -3.52 -18.71 23.26
#